data_AF-K6WYZ0-F1
#
_entry.id   AF-K6WYZ0-F1
#
_cell.length_a   1.000
_cell.length_b   1.000
_cell.length_c   1.000
_cell.angle_alpha   90.00
_cell.angle_beta   90.00
_cell.angle_gamma   90.00
#
_symmetry.space_group_name_H-M   'P 1'
#
loop_
_entity.id
_entity.type
_entity.pdbx_description
1 polymer ?
#
loop_
_entity_poly.entity_id
_entity_poly.type
_entity_poly.pdbx_seq_one_letter_code
_entity_poly.pdbx_strand_id
1 'polypeptide(L)' 'QREFNARVQHDLRNSVWVNGGCASWYQDNDGNITTLWPGFTFNFRRITKRFDLAAYDVERRGAVAAPARATEATPATV' A
#
# COMPACT_ATOMS: atom_id res chain seq x y z
N GLN A 1 -11.58 7.46 8.99
CA GLN A 1 -10.33 6.68 9.05
C GLN A 1 -9.93 6.22 10.46
N ARG A 2 -9.78 7.10 11.46
CA ARG A 2 -9.27 6.72 12.81
C ARG A 2 -9.95 5.51 13.45
N GLU A 3 -11.27 5.46 13.45
CA GLU A 3 -12.00 4.34 14.04
C GLU A 3 -11.76 3.00 13.34
N PHE A 4 -11.61 3.04 12.01
CA PHE A 4 -11.28 1.84 11.24
C PHE A 4 -9.90 1.31 11.65
N ASN A 5 -8.91 2.20 11.72
CA ASN A 5 -7.57 1.83 12.15
C ASN A 5 -7.56 1.30 13.59
N ALA A 6 -8.29 1.94 14.51
CA ALA A 6 -8.39 1.49 15.90
C ALA A 6 -8.97 0.07 15.99
N ARG A 7 -10.00 -0.25 15.19
CA ARG A 7 -10.56 -1.61 15.12
C ARG A 7 -9.54 -2.60 14.54
N VAL A 8 -8.84 -2.25 13.47
CA VAL A 8 -7.81 -3.12 12.88
C VAL A 8 -6.67 -3.41 13.87
N GLN A 9 -6.16 -2.38 14.56
CA GLN A 9 -5.11 -2.56 15.57
C GLN A 9 -5.60 -3.37 16.76
N HIS A 10 -6.84 -3.14 17.20
CA HIS A 10 -7.47 -3.96 18.22
C HIS A 10 -7.46 -5.44 17.81
N ASP A 11 -7.89 -5.78 16.61
CA ASP A 11 -7.92 -7.18 16.15
C ASP A 11 -6.52 -7.80 16.03
N LEU A 12 -5.51 -7.00 15.63
CA LEU A 12 -4.11 -7.46 15.50
C LEU A 12 -3.44 -7.77 16.84
N ARG A 13 -3.87 -7.16 17.94
CA ARG A 13 -3.24 -7.31 19.28
C ARG A 13 -3.12 -8.75 19.76
N ASN A 14 -4.04 -9.62 19.32
CA ASN A 14 -4.09 -11.03 19.73
C ASN A 14 -3.37 -11.96 18.75
N SER A 15 -2.76 -11.42 17.70
CA SER A 15 -2.04 -12.22 16.72
C SER A 15 -0.68 -12.70 17.24
N VAL A 16 -0.16 -13.75 16.61
CA VAL A 16 1.20 -14.27 16.87
C VAL A 16 2.29 -13.26 16.55
N TRP A 17 1.99 -12.28 15.68
CA TRP A 17 2.89 -11.21 15.30
C TRP A 17 3.09 -10.16 16.39
N VAL A 18 2.18 -10.12 17.38
CA VAL A 18 2.25 -9.24 18.55
C VAL A 18 2.72 -10.02 19.78
N ASN A 19 2.15 -11.20 20.02
CA ASN A 19 2.37 -11.96 21.26
C ASN A 19 3.60 -12.90 21.23
N GLY A 20 4.42 -12.86 20.18
CA GLY A 20 5.56 -13.76 19.97
C GLY A 20 6.85 -13.40 20.74
N GLY A 21 6.87 -12.33 21.54
CA GLY A 21 7.99 -11.97 22.43
C GLY A 21 9.24 -11.36 21.78
N CYS A 22 9.39 -11.49 20.45
CA CYS A 22 10.43 -10.81 19.68
C CYS A 22 9.83 -9.68 18.84
N ALA A 23 10.49 -8.52 18.84
CA ALA A 23 10.22 -7.45 17.89
C ALA A 23 10.41 -8.01 16.48
N SER A 24 9.32 -8.10 15.71
CA SER A 24 9.34 -8.56 14.33
C SER A 24 9.40 -7.37 13.40
N TRP A 25 9.89 -7.57 12.17
CA TRP A 25 9.92 -6.52 11.14
C TRP A 25 8.54 -5.89 10.85
N TYR A 26 7.44 -6.57 11.22
CA TYR A 26 6.08 -6.07 11.03
C TYR A 26 5.64 -5.04 12.06
N GLN A 27 6.35 -4.90 13.18
CA GLN A 27 6.06 -3.93 14.23
C GLN A 27 6.85 -2.64 13.98
N ASP A 28 6.19 -1.50 14.14
CA ASP A 28 6.87 -0.20 14.20
C ASP A 28 7.44 0.09 15.61
N ASN A 29 8.06 1.26 15.78
CA ASN A 29 8.65 1.68 17.06
C ASN A 29 7.63 1.77 18.20
N ASP A 30 6.34 1.92 17.89
CA ASP A 30 5.25 2.01 18.85
C ASP A 30 4.58 0.63 19.09
N GLY A 31 5.10 -0.43 18.45
CA GLY A 31 4.58 -1.79 18.55
C GLY A 31 3.34 -2.06 17.69
N ASN A 32 2.95 -1.14 16.81
CA ASN A 32 1.80 -1.33 15.92
C ASN A 32 2.20 -2.15 14.70
N ILE A 33 1.25 -2.96 14.23
CA ILE A 33 1.40 -3.69 12.97
C ILE A 33 0.78 -2.84 11.86
N THR A 34 1.62 -2.34 10.94
CA THR A 34 1.17 -1.44 9.85
C THR A 34 1.08 -2.14 8.49
N THR A 35 1.61 -3.35 8.39
CA THR A 35 1.79 -4.08 7.13
C THR A 35 0.85 -5.27 6.94
N LEU A 36 0.09 -5.68 7.97
CA LEU A 36 -0.70 -6.91 7.96
C LEU A 36 -2.21 -6.65 8.19
N TRP A 37 -3.01 -7.61 7.73
CA TRP A 37 -4.46 -7.68 7.95
C TRP A 37 -4.79 -8.78 8.97
N PRO A 38 -5.64 -8.52 9.99
CA PRO A 38 -5.89 -9.47 11.09
C PRO A 38 -6.76 -10.68 10.73
N GLY A 39 -7.41 -10.71 9.56
CA GLY A 39 -8.39 -11.74 9.22
C GLY A 39 -8.13 -12.46 7.89
N PHE A 40 -9.13 -13.20 7.41
CA PHE A 40 -9.06 -13.83 6.09
C PHE A 40 -9.02 -12.78 4.96
N THR A 41 -8.27 -13.08 3.91
CA THR A 41 -8.13 -12.22 2.72
C THR A 41 -9.45 -11.99 1.99
N PHE A 42 -10.40 -12.94 2.05
CA PHE A 42 -11.74 -12.74 1.49
C PHE A 42 -12.55 -11.66 2.23
N ASN A 43 -12.33 -11.48 3.53
CA ASN A 43 -12.94 -10.38 4.28
C ASN A 43 -12.37 -9.03 3.82
N PHE A 44 -11.03 -8.94 3.71
CA PHE A 44 -10.37 -7.75 3.20
C PHE A 44 -10.89 -7.38 1.80
N ARG A 45 -10.91 -8.34 0.88
CA ARG A 45 -11.45 -8.13 -0.47
C ARG A 45 -12.89 -7.63 -0.42
N ARG A 46 -13.74 -8.19 0.45
CA ARG A 46 -15.15 -7.77 0.54
C ARG A 46 -15.29 -6.30 0.95
N ILE A 47 -14.50 -5.84 1.92
CA ILE A 47 -14.62 -4.48 2.45
C ILE A 47 -13.97 -3.43 1.55
N THR A 48 -12.96 -3.80 0.75
CA THR A 48 -12.25 -2.88 -0.16
C THR A 48 -12.69 -2.98 -1.63
N LYS A 49 -13.61 -3.89 -1.98
CA LYS A 49 -14.00 -4.14 -3.39
C LYS A 49 -14.60 -2.94 -4.14
N ARG A 50 -15.07 -1.90 -3.43
CA ARG A 50 -15.66 -0.71 -4.04
C ARG A 50 -14.73 0.46 -3.80
N PHE A 51 -14.32 1.10 -4.90
CA PHE A 51 -13.57 2.34 -4.84
C PHE A 51 -14.50 3.50 -4.52
N ASP A 52 -14.17 4.28 -3.50
CA ASP A 52 -14.90 5.48 -3.10
C ASP A 52 -14.13 6.72 -3.56
N LEU A 53 -14.57 7.34 -4.66
CA LEU A 53 -13.95 8.54 -5.22
C LEU A 53 -13.92 9.71 -4.23
N ALA A 54 -14.91 9.82 -3.34
CA ALA A 54 -15.00 10.94 -2.41
C ALA A 54 -13.98 10.84 -1.26
N ALA A 55 -13.36 9.67 -1.08
CA ALA A 55 -12.34 9.45 -0.06
C ALA A 55 -10.92 9.86 -0.50
N TYR A 56 -10.74 10.36 -1.72
CA TYR A 56 -9.43 10.69 -2.28
C TYR A 56 -9.43 12.06 -2.96
N ASP A 57 -8.29 12.75 -2.87
CA ASP A 57 -7.97 13.86 -3.76
C ASP A 57 -7.54 13.26 -5.12
N VAL A 58 -8.34 13.51 -6.15
CA VAL A 58 -8.15 12.91 -7.47
C VAL A 58 -7.58 13.93 -8.43
N GLU A 59 -6.39 13.65 -8.97
CA GLU A 59 -5.84 14.42 -10.08
C GLU A 59 -5.97 13.67 -11.41
N ARG A 60 -6.33 14.39 -12.47
CA ARG A 60 -6.32 13.84 -13.81
C ARG A 60 -4.87 13.73 -14.27
N ARG A 61 -4.41 12.52 -14.59
CA ARG A 61 -3.13 12.33 -15.29
C ARG A 61 -3.14 13.17 -16.57
N GLY A 62 -2.25 14.16 -16.64
CA GLY A 62 -1.99 14.92 -17.87
C GLY A 62 -1.45 14.01 -18.97
N ALA A 63 -1.62 14.42 -20.23
CA ALA A 63 -1.04 13.69 -21.34
C ALA A 63 0.49 13.64 -21.16
N VAL A 64 1.04 12.45 -21.03
CA VAL A 64 2.49 12.27 -21.11
C VAL A 64 2.84 12.50 -22.58
N ALA A 65 3.54 13.59 -22.88
CA ALA A 65 4.07 13.81 -24.22
C ALA A 65 4.92 12.59 -24.60
N ALA A 66 4.62 12.00 -25.76
CA ALA A 66 5.40 10.88 -26.26
C ALA A 66 6.89 11.27 -26.26
N PRO A 67 7.80 10.40 -25.79
CA PRO A 67 9.22 10.71 -25.86
C PRO A 67 9.56 11.02 -27.31
N ALA A 68 10.15 12.19 -27.56
CA ALA A 68 10.66 12.55 -28.87
C ALA A 68 11.60 11.42 -29.32
N ARG A 69 11.33 10.82 -30.49
CA ARG A 69 12.19 9.78 -31.04
C ARG A 69 13.62 10.33 -31.08
N ALA A 70 14.53 9.68 -30.36
CA ALA A 70 15.94 9.95 -30.47
C ALA A 70 16.32 9.76 -31.95
N THR A 71 16.83 10.83 -32.57
CA THR A 71 17.45 10.73 -33.88
C THR A 71 18.67 9.84 -33.71
N GLU A 72 18.62 8.61 -34.24
CA GLU A 72 19.80 7.75 -34.32
C GLU A 72 20.89 8.51 -35.09
N ALA A 73 21.95 8.88 -34.38
CA ALA A 73 23.17 9.35 -35.00
C ALA A 73 23.87 8.15 -35.64
N THR A 74 23.95 8.15 -36.97
CA THR A 74 24.72 7.18 -37.75
C THR A 74 26.16 7.12 -37.22
N PRO A 75 26.68 5.96 -36.78
CA PRO A 75 28.08 5.86 -36.43
C PRO A 75 28.92 5.96 -37.72
N ALA A 76 29.87 6.89 -37.76
CA ALA A 76 30.88 6.95 -38.81
C ALA A 76 31.89 5.81 -38.61
N THR A 77 31.99 4.95 -39.62
CA THR A 77 32.96 3.84 -39.69
C THR A 77 34.39 4.39 -39.83
N VAL A 78 35.32 3.84 -39.04
CA VAL A 78 36.78 3.97 -39.22
C VAL A 78 37.30 2.79 -40.02
#